data_AF-A0AAW7XDE6-F1
#
_entry.id   AF-A0AAW7XDE6-F1
#
_cell.length_a   1.000
_cell.length_b   1.000
_cell.length_c   1.000
_cell.angle_alpha   90.00
_cell.angle_beta   90.00
_cell.angle_gamma   90.00
#
_symmetry.space_group_name_H-M   'P 1'
#
loop_
_entity.id
_entity.type
_entity.pdbx_description
1 polymer ?
#
loop_
_entity_poly.entity_id
_entity_poly.type
_entity_poly.pdbx_seq_one_letter_code
_entity_poly.pdbx_strand_id
1 'polypeptide(L)'
;MDVVAASSNQEFESYFNTKIKDKIGMDGNWDDGIIFKIYHSNTRSMARFGLLSLNQGKWKKEQIVNESFFNESINSSQDINPSYGYLWWLN
;
A
#
# COMPACT_ATOMS: atom_id res chain seq x y z
N MET A 1 2.31 -17.56 6.73
CA MET A 1 0.97 -17.65 6.12
C MET A 1 0.68 -16.31 5.46
N ASP A 2 0.34 -16.32 4.18
CA ASP A 2 -0.07 -15.10 3.48
C ASP A 2 -1.51 -14.76 3.89
N VAL A 3 -1.66 -13.76 4.76
CA VAL A 3 -2.96 -13.35 5.32
C VAL A 3 -3.84 -12.71 4.24
N VAL A 4 -3.24 -12.01 3.27
CA VAL A 4 -4.00 -11.43 2.17
C VAL A 4 -4.60 -12.55 1.35
N ALA A 5 -3.77 -13.52 0.92
CA ALA A 5 -4.25 -14.60 0.07
C ALA A 5 -5.33 -15.45 0.75
N ALA A 6 -5.13 -15.78 2.03
CA ALA A 6 -6.10 -16.55 2.82
C ALA A 6 -7.42 -15.81 3.03
N SER A 7 -7.41 -14.48 3.18
CA SER A 7 -8.62 -13.68 3.41
C SER A 7 -9.36 -13.30 2.12
N SER A 8 -8.63 -13.13 1.01
CA SER A 8 -9.22 -12.75 -0.26
C SER A 8 -9.57 -13.93 -1.17
N ASN A 9 -9.10 -15.14 -0.89
CA ASN A 9 -9.14 -16.30 -1.80
C ASN A 9 -8.51 -15.97 -3.17
N GLN A 10 -7.42 -15.19 -3.17
CA GLN A 10 -6.69 -14.77 -4.36
C GLN A 10 -5.20 -14.75 -4.06
N GLU A 11 -4.34 -15.02 -5.03
CA GLU A 11 -2.90 -14.79 -4.85
C GLU A 11 -2.61 -13.31 -4.53
N PHE A 12 -1.63 -13.05 -3.65
CA PHE A 12 -1.30 -11.69 -3.21
C PHE A 12 -1.06 -10.74 -4.37
N GLU A 13 -0.35 -11.17 -5.41
CA GLU A 13 -0.04 -10.32 -6.57
C GLU A 13 -1.28 -10.01 -7.40
N SER A 14 -2.17 -10.98 -7.58
CA SER A 14 -3.47 -10.74 -8.24
C SER A 14 -4.31 -9.76 -7.44
N TYR A 15 -4.33 -9.88 -6.11
CA TYR A 15 -5.03 -8.96 -5.22
C TYR A 15 -4.42 -7.54 -5.32
N PHE A 16 -3.11 -7.41 -5.16
CA PHE A 16 -2.40 -6.13 -5.26
C PHE A 16 -2.63 -5.46 -6.62
N ASN A 17 -2.55 -6.22 -7.71
CA ASN A 17 -2.74 -5.69 -9.06
C ASN A 17 -4.14 -5.09 -9.21
N THR A 18 -5.16 -5.86 -8.83
CA THR A 18 -6.58 -5.48 -8.93
C THR A 18 -6.94 -4.32 -8.00
N LYS A 19 -6.39 -4.31 -6.79
CA LYS A 19 -6.80 -3.35 -5.75
C LYS A 19 -6.05 -2.03 -5.82
N ILE A 20 -4.77 -2.03 -6.21
CA ILE A 20 -3.93 -0.84 -6.21
C ILE A 20 -3.37 -0.59 -7.60
N LYS A 21 -2.49 -1.47 -8.09
CA LYS A 21 -1.64 -1.21 -9.27
C LYS A 21 -2.44 -0.71 -10.47
N ASP A 22 -3.47 -1.46 -10.86
CA ASP A 22 -4.23 -1.19 -12.08
C ASP A 22 -5.13 0.03 -11.91
N LYS A 23 -5.70 0.23 -10.70
CA LYS A 23 -6.56 1.37 -10.40
C LYS A 23 -5.84 2.71 -10.49
N ILE A 24 -4.59 2.74 -10.03
CA ILE A 24 -3.77 3.96 -10.11
C ILE A 24 -2.82 3.98 -11.30
N GLY A 25 -2.83 2.96 -12.16
CA GLY A 25 -2.03 2.93 -13.40
C GLY A 25 -0.52 2.86 -13.13
N MET A 26 -0.13 1.91 -12.27
CA MET A 26 1.26 1.59 -11.98
C MET A 26 1.78 0.47 -12.89
N ASP A 27 3.05 0.59 -13.27
CA ASP A 27 3.84 -0.48 -13.85
C ASP A 27 4.87 -0.98 -12.83
N GLY A 28 4.99 -2.30 -12.71
CA GLY A 28 5.90 -2.96 -11.78
C GLY A 28 5.49 -4.41 -11.47
N ASN A 29 6.38 -5.11 -10.78
CA ASN A 29 6.20 -6.49 -10.33
C ASN A 29 6.78 -6.68 -8.93
N TRP A 30 6.28 -7.70 -8.24
CA TRP A 30 6.89 -8.15 -7.01
C TRP A 30 8.00 -9.16 -7.31
N ASP A 31 8.98 -9.22 -6.42
CA ASP A 31 10.04 -10.23 -6.41
C ASP A 31 10.28 -10.67 -4.96
N ASP A 32 10.50 -11.96 -4.74
CA ASP A 32 10.77 -12.51 -3.41
C ASP A 32 12.26 -12.37 -3.11
N GLY A 33 12.62 -11.28 -2.42
CA GLY A 33 13.98 -11.07 -1.92
C GLY A 33 14.32 -12.01 -0.75
N ILE A 34 15.56 -11.95 -0.28
CA ILE A 34 16.08 -12.83 0.78
C ILE A 34 15.28 -12.70 2.09
N ILE A 35 14.82 -11.48 2.40
CA ILE A 35 14.14 -11.14 3.68
C ILE A 35 12.75 -10.55 3.44
N PHE A 36 12.59 -9.78 2.35
CA PHE A 36 11.35 -9.06 2.05
C PHE A 36 10.91 -9.35 0.63
N LYS A 37 9.59 -9.32 0.41
CA LYS A 37 9.02 -9.23 -0.93
C LYS A 37 9.15 -7.78 -1.42
N ILE A 38 9.89 -7.56 -2.49
CA ILE A 38 10.29 -6.25 -3.00
C ILE A 38 9.42 -5.88 -4.19
N TYR A 39 8.86 -4.67 -4.18
CA TYR A 39 8.14 -4.15 -5.34
C TYR A 39 9.08 -3.34 -6.25
N HIS A 40 9.31 -3.83 -7.46
CA HIS A 40 10.09 -3.15 -8.48
C HIS A 40 9.17 -2.33 -9.39
N SER A 41 9.42 -1.02 -9.50
CA SER A 41 8.64 -0.13 -10.35
C SER A 41 9.46 1.04 -10.86
N ASN A 42 8.93 1.77 -11.84
CA ASN A 42 9.51 3.03 -12.29
C ASN A 42 9.13 4.19 -11.35
N THR A 43 9.88 5.29 -11.42
CA THR A 43 9.67 6.48 -10.58
C THR A 43 8.25 7.04 -10.69
N ARG A 44 7.64 7.00 -11.89
CA ARG A 44 6.29 7.50 -12.11
C ARG A 44 5.25 6.64 -11.38
N SER A 45 5.39 5.31 -11.40
CA SER A 45 4.52 4.40 -10.66
C SER A 45 4.56 4.69 -9.16
N MET A 46 5.75 4.83 -8.58
CA MET A 46 5.87 5.13 -7.14
C MET A 46 5.34 6.54 -6.80
N ALA A 47 5.53 7.52 -7.69
CA ALA A 47 4.92 8.85 -7.52
C ALA A 47 3.38 8.80 -7.52
N ARG A 48 2.76 7.89 -8.28
CA ARG A 48 1.30 7.68 -8.23
C ARG A 48 0.84 7.06 -6.92
N PHE A 49 1.61 6.13 -6.35
CA PHE A 49 1.37 5.63 -5.00
C PHE A 49 1.45 6.75 -3.96
N GLY A 50 2.47 7.61 -4.05
CA GLY A 50 2.58 8.81 -3.20
C GLY A 50 1.40 9.77 -3.37
N LEU A 51 0.94 10.00 -4.61
CA LEU A 51 -0.23 10.86 -4.87
C LEU A 51 -1.54 10.25 -4.32
N LEU A 52 -1.72 8.93 -4.40
CA LEU A 52 -2.83 8.23 -3.77
C LEU A 52 -2.82 8.46 -2.25
N SER A 53 -1.64 8.34 -1.63
CA SER A 53 -1.44 8.58 -0.21
C SER A 53 -1.73 10.04 0.19
N LEU A 54 -1.21 11.02 -0.57
CA LEU A 54 -1.49 12.44 -0.35
C LEU A 54 -2.98 12.78 -0.47
N ASN A 55 -3.73 12.02 -1.28
CA ASN A 55 -5.16 12.16 -1.45
C ASN A 55 -5.96 11.18 -0.57
N GLN A 56 -5.40 10.78 0.58
CA GLN A 56 -6.07 9.98 1.62
C GLN A 56 -6.70 8.68 1.08
N GLY A 57 -6.01 8.00 0.16
CA GLY A 57 -6.48 6.75 -0.42
C GLY A 57 -7.49 6.91 -1.55
N LYS A 58 -7.80 8.14 -1.97
CA LYS A 58 -8.73 8.43 -3.06
C LYS A 58 -7.99 8.60 -4.38
N TRP A 59 -8.51 8.01 -5.45
CA TRP A 59 -8.01 8.22 -6.81
C TRP A 59 -9.14 8.67 -7.72
N LYS A 60 -9.00 9.86 -8.31
CA LYS A 60 -10.09 10.52 -9.05
C LYS A 60 -11.35 10.62 -8.16
N LYS A 61 -12.38 9.83 -8.46
CA LYS A 61 -13.67 9.81 -7.73
C LYS A 61 -13.84 8.56 -6.86
N GLU A 62 -12.90 7.63 -6.88
CA GLU A 62 -13.00 6.33 -6.21
C GLU A 62 -12.15 6.29 -4.94
N GLN A 63 -12.71 5.76 -3.85
CA GLN A 63 -11.97 5.46 -2.63
C GLN A 63 -11.31 4.09 -2.77
N ILE A 64 -9.98 4.06 -2.89
CA ILE A 64 -9.21 2.83 -3.09
C ILE A 64 -8.79 2.23 -1.75
N VAL A 65 -8.24 3.06 -0.86
CA VAL A 65 -7.85 2.67 0.51
C VAL A 65 -8.87 3.28 1.46
N ASN A 66 -9.35 2.55 2.46
CA ASN A 66 -10.30 3.10 3.43
C ASN A 66 -9.70 4.34 4.12
N GLU A 67 -10.45 5.44 4.15
CA GLU A 67 -9.96 6.73 4.66
C GLU A 67 -9.62 6.66 6.16
N SER A 68 -10.45 5.99 6.98
CA SER A 68 -10.19 5.81 8.40
C SER A 68 -8.90 5.02 8.64
N PHE A 69 -8.70 3.91 7.92
CA PHE A 69 -7.44 3.15 7.96
C PHE A 69 -6.24 3.99 7.55
N PHE A 70 -6.37 4.82 6.50
CA PHE A 70 -5.27 5.66 6.05
C PHE A 70 -4.92 6.72 7.09
N ASN A 71 -5.93 7.35 7.70
CA ASN A 71 -5.75 8.30 8.80
C ASN A 71 -5.06 7.62 9.99
N GLU A 72 -5.46 6.42 10.39
CA GLU A 72 -4.76 5.67 11.45
C GLU A 72 -3.30 5.34 11.06
N SER A 73 -3.04 5.02 9.80
CA SER A 73 -1.68 4.70 9.30
C SER A 73 -0.70 5.87 9.40
N ILE A 74 -1.19 7.11 9.38
CA ILE A 74 -0.35 8.32 9.49
C ILE A 74 -0.42 8.96 10.88
N ASN A 75 -0.91 8.22 11.88
CA ASN A 75 -0.85 8.58 13.30
C ASN A 75 -0.04 7.54 14.07
N SER A 76 0.49 7.91 15.23
CA SER A 76 1.25 6.99 16.08
C SER A 76 0.38 5.77 16.44
N SER A 77 0.82 4.58 16.05
CA SER A 77 0.03 3.35 16.28
C SER A 77 0.34 2.67 17.61
N GLN A 78 1.34 3.16 18.34
CA GLN A 78 1.85 2.56 19.59
C GLN A 78 2.77 3.53 20.34
N ASP A 79 2.95 3.32 21.65
CA ASP A 79 3.68 4.24 22.55
C ASP A 79 5.21 4.05 22.57
N ILE A 80 5.73 2.89 22.18
CA ILE A 80 7.18 2.57 22.18
C ILE A 80 7.95 3.26 21.03
N ASN A 81 7.28 3.66 19.95
CA ASN A 81 7.82 4.48 18.88
C ASN A 81 6.71 5.37 18.29
N PRO A 82 6.58 6.62 18.76
CA PRO A 82 5.55 7.54 18.26
C PRO A 82 5.80 7.98 16.80
N SER A 83 7.00 7.78 16.27
CA SER A 83 7.35 8.08 14.86
C SER A 83 6.95 6.96 13.89
N TYR A 84 5.97 6.12 14.25
CA TYR A 84 5.52 5.01 13.42
C TYR A 84 4.00 4.83 13.48
N GLY A 85 3.40 4.65 12.30
CA GLY A 85 1.99 4.31 12.12
C GLY A 85 1.85 3.29 10.99
N TYR A 86 1.18 2.16 11.22
CA TYR A 86 0.96 1.06 10.27
C TYR A 86 1.85 1.00 8.99
N LEU A 87 3.11 0.56 9.12
CA LEU A 87 4.08 0.44 8.01
C LEU A 87 4.60 1.78 7.42
N TRP A 88 4.31 2.92 8.06
CA TRP A 88 4.83 4.25 7.76
C TRP A 88 5.68 4.79 8.89
N TRP A 89 6.77 5.45 8.50
CA TRP A 89 7.51 6.34 9.39
C TRP A 89 6.84 7.72 9.40
N LEU A 90 6.70 8.31 10.59
CA LEU A 90 6.07 9.61 10.82
C LEU A 90 7.16 10.63 11.18
N ASN A 91 7.02 11.85 10.64
CA ASN A 91 7.97 12.96 10.83
C ASN A 91 7.40 14.03 11.77
#